data_AF-A0A6P0Y173-F1
#
_entry.id   AF-A0A6P0Y173-F1
#
_cell.length_a   1.000
_cell.length_b   1.000
_cell.length_c   1.000
_cell.angle_alpha   90.00
_cell.angle_beta   90.00
_cell.angle_gamma   90.00
#
_symmetry.space_group_name_H-M   'P 1'
#
loop_
_entity.id
_entity.type
_entity.pdbx_description
1 polymer ?
#
loop_
_entity_poly.entity_id
_entity_poly.type
_entity_poly.pdbx_seq_one_letter_code
_entity_poly.pdbx_strand_id
1 'polypeptide(L)'
;MANILLERAKDVWDKVKACEVKIQILISKNQLLEAIQIGLKFLAFLGIYLPEKPDENDVKREEDEIKQKLSCKQIESLIYLPIMREKKQLASMRILSSLLNAAYLGLPKLLPLIVAKQVDLSITYGNMDVSPSAYANHALILCSNVDNIDLGYSLGNLALD
;
A
#
# COMPACT_ATOMS: atom_id res chain seq x y z
N MET A 1 22.62 13.82 -14.35
CA MET A 1 23.15 12.97 -13.24
C MET A 1 22.13 11.97 -12.68
N ALA A 2 20.86 12.33 -12.45
CA ALA A 2 19.85 11.43 -11.86
C ALA A 2 19.51 10.17 -12.71
N ASN A 3 19.62 10.25 -14.04
CA ASN A 3 19.32 9.12 -14.93
C ASN A 3 20.39 8.00 -14.90
N ILE A 4 21.65 8.32 -14.59
CA ILE A 4 22.75 7.33 -14.60
C ILE A 4 22.71 6.43 -13.35
N LEU A 5 22.15 6.93 -12.24
CA LEU A 5 21.96 6.16 -10.99
C LEU A 5 20.89 5.06 -11.13
N LEU A 6 19.94 5.20 -12.07
CA LEU A 6 18.88 4.21 -12.31
C LEU A 6 19.36 3.01 -13.12
N GLU A 7 20.38 3.17 -13.98
CA GLU A 7 20.92 2.09 -14.81
C GLU A 7 21.96 1.20 -14.09
N ARG A 8 22.56 1.67 -12.99
CA ARG A 8 23.65 0.95 -12.28
C ARG A 8 23.29 0.27 -10.97
N ALA A 9 22.06 0.41 -10.46
CA ALA A 9 21.67 -0.32 -9.26
C ALA A 9 21.48 -1.81 -9.60
N LYS A 10 22.42 -2.65 -9.15
CA LYS A 10 22.47 -4.10 -9.42
C LYS A 10 21.42 -4.90 -8.62
N ASP A 11 20.76 -4.28 -7.65
CA ASP A 11 19.68 -4.89 -6.86
C ASP A 11 18.49 -3.94 -6.73
N VAL A 12 17.27 -4.46 -6.90
CA VAL A 12 16.02 -3.72 -6.70
C VAL A 12 15.96 -3.11 -5.29
N TRP A 13 16.58 -3.78 -4.33
CA TRP A 13 16.63 -3.38 -2.93
C TRP A 13 17.43 -2.09 -2.69
N ASP A 14 18.49 -1.83 -3.46
CA ASP A 14 19.23 -0.57 -3.33
C ASP A 14 18.39 0.61 -3.83
N LYS A 15 17.63 0.40 -4.91
CA LYS A 15 16.71 1.41 -5.45
C LYS A 15 15.57 1.69 -4.47
N VAL A 16 15.03 0.65 -3.83
CA VAL A 16 13.98 0.78 -2.81
C VAL A 16 14.48 1.60 -1.63
N LYS A 17 15.62 1.24 -1.03
CA LYS A 17 16.21 1.98 0.10
C LYS A 17 16.46 3.44 -0.25
N ALA A 18 17.02 3.71 -1.43
CA ALA A 18 17.26 5.08 -1.89
C ALA A 18 15.95 5.87 -2.07
N CYS A 19 14.88 5.22 -2.54
CA CYS A 19 13.57 5.83 -2.67
C CYS A 19 12.94 6.12 -1.30
N GLU A 20 12.96 5.15 -0.38
CA GLU A 20 12.45 5.31 0.99
C GLU A 20 13.12 6.48 1.71
N VAL A 21 14.45 6.56 1.66
CA VAL A 21 15.21 7.65 2.27
C VAL A 21 14.79 9.01 1.69
N LYS A 22 14.60 9.10 0.36
CA LYS A 22 14.13 10.35 -0.28
C LYS A 22 12.72 10.72 0.18
N ILE A 23 11.81 9.75 0.26
CA ILE A 23 10.45 9.95 0.76
C ILE A 23 10.51 10.50 2.19
N GLN A 24 11.29 9.89 3.08
CA GLN A 24 11.41 10.34 4.47
C GLN A 24 12.03 11.73 4.60
N ILE A 25 13.04 12.06 3.79
CA ILE A 25 13.63 13.41 3.76
C ILE A 25 12.57 14.44 3.37
N LEU A 26 11.76 14.16 2.35
CA LEU A 26 10.71 15.07 1.90
C LEU A 26 9.61 15.22 2.94
N ILE A 27 9.19 14.12 3.58
CA ILE A 27 8.25 14.16 4.70
C ILE A 27 8.79 15.02 5.84
N SER A 28 10.05 14.88 6.23
CA SER A 28 10.67 15.70 7.29
C SER A 28 10.72 17.20 6.97
N LYS A 29 10.66 17.56 5.68
CA LYS A 29 10.59 18.94 5.19
C LYS A 29 9.15 19.40 4.92
N ASN A 30 8.16 18.61 5.31
CA ASN A 30 6.74 18.83 5.03
C ASN A 30 6.40 18.92 3.52
N GLN A 31 7.23 18.31 2.67
CA GLN A 31 7.06 18.26 1.21
C GLN A 31 6.27 17.02 0.79
N LEU A 32 5.05 16.89 1.32
CA LEU A 32 4.26 15.65 1.26
C LEU A 32 3.88 15.24 -0.16
N LEU A 33 3.41 16.17 -0.99
CA LEU A 33 3.01 15.89 -2.38
C LEU A 33 4.19 15.43 -3.25
N GLU A 34 5.37 15.99 -3.00
CA GLU A 34 6.59 15.61 -3.72
C GLU A 34 7.06 14.22 -3.30
N ALA A 35 6.93 13.88 -2.01
CA ALA A 35 7.17 12.52 -1.50
C ALA A 35 6.25 11.50 -2.18
N ILE A 36 4.96 11.82 -2.29
CA ILE A 36 3.96 11.01 -2.99
C ILE A 36 4.35 10.83 -4.46
N GLN A 37 4.64 11.91 -5.18
CA GLN A 37 5.00 11.82 -6.61
C GLN A 37 6.22 10.93 -6.86
N ILE A 38 7.25 11.00 -6.01
CA ILE A 38 8.42 10.12 -6.13
C ILE A 38 8.05 8.66 -5.88
N GLY A 39 7.26 8.39 -4.84
CA GLY A 39 6.80 7.04 -4.55
C GLY A 39 5.92 6.46 -5.65
N LEU A 40 4.97 7.23 -6.20
CA LEU A 40 4.12 6.80 -7.32
C LEU A 40 4.95 6.49 -8.57
N LYS A 41 5.95 7.32 -8.90
CA LYS A 41 6.87 7.04 -10.01
C LYS A 41 7.67 5.76 -9.78
N PHE A 42 8.09 5.50 -8.55
CA PHE A 42 8.81 4.27 -8.22
C PHE A 42 7.89 3.04 -8.29
N LEU A 43 6.66 3.15 -7.82
CA LEU A 43 5.63 2.11 -7.95
C LEU A 43 5.34 1.80 -9.42
N ALA A 44 5.25 2.82 -10.28
CA ALA A 44 5.08 2.61 -11.72
C ALA A 44 6.26 1.85 -12.35
N PHE A 45 7.50 2.12 -11.91
CA PHE A 45 8.66 1.31 -12.29
C PHE A 45 8.55 -0.14 -11.81
N LEU A 46 7.91 -0.38 -10.66
CA LEU A 46 7.52 -1.70 -10.17
C LEU A 46 6.19 -2.21 -10.78
N GLY A 47 5.64 -1.56 -11.81
CA GLY A 47 4.39 -1.98 -12.46
C GLY A 47 3.12 -1.85 -11.61
N ILE A 48 3.16 -1.11 -10.51
CA ILE A 48 1.98 -0.70 -9.72
C ILE A 48 1.61 0.71 -10.11
N TYR A 49 0.39 0.91 -10.56
CA TYR A 49 -0.12 2.21 -10.98
C TYR A 49 -1.24 2.64 -10.03
N LEU A 50 -1.10 3.82 -9.45
CA LEU A 50 -2.12 4.48 -8.65
C LEU A 50 -2.35 5.88 -9.25
N PRO A 51 -3.57 6.42 -9.20
CA PRO A 51 -3.86 7.75 -9.70
C PRO A 51 -3.09 8.82 -8.90
N GLU A 52 -2.52 9.81 -9.61
CA GLU A 52 -1.83 10.94 -8.96
C GLU A 52 -2.81 11.91 -8.28
N LYS A 53 -4.07 11.92 -8.71
CA LYS A 53 -5.15 12.76 -8.20
C LYS A 53 -6.43 11.92 -8.07
N PRO A 54 -6.51 11.04 -7.07
CA PRO A 54 -7.67 10.17 -6.89
C PRO A 54 -8.93 10.98 -6.62
N ASP A 55 -10.04 10.53 -7.20
CA ASP A 55 -11.38 11.01 -6.88
C ASP A 55 -12.16 9.97 -6.05
N GLU A 56 -13.42 10.28 -5.71
CA GLU A 56 -14.26 9.36 -4.94
C GLU A 56 -14.59 8.06 -5.70
N ASN A 57 -14.63 8.11 -7.03
CA ASN A 57 -14.93 6.93 -7.83
C ASN A 57 -13.74 5.97 -7.85
N ASP A 58 -12.51 6.49 -7.87
CA ASP A 58 -11.30 5.69 -7.72
C ASP A 58 -11.29 4.96 -6.38
N VAL A 59 -11.63 5.64 -5.29
CA VAL A 59 -11.71 5.03 -3.95
C VAL A 59 -12.77 3.94 -3.93
N LYS A 60 -13.99 4.26 -4.35
CA LYS A 60 -15.11 3.31 -4.36
C LYS A 60 -14.81 2.07 -5.20
N ARG A 61 -14.20 2.25 -6.38
CA ARG A 61 -13.83 1.13 -7.26
C ARG A 61 -12.86 0.17 -6.57
N GLU A 62 -11.79 0.68 -5.96
CA GLU A 62 -10.83 -0.18 -5.27
C GLU A 62 -11.46 -0.86 -4.04
N GLU A 63 -12.31 -0.17 -3.29
CA GLU A 63 -13.04 -0.76 -2.16
C GLU A 63 -13.95 -1.92 -2.61
N ASP A 64 -14.71 -1.73 -3.70
CA ASP A 64 -15.59 -2.75 -4.27
C ASP A 64 -14.78 -3.97 -4.76
N GLU A 65 -13.64 -3.73 -5.43
CA GLU A 65 -12.74 -4.79 -5.90
C GLU A 65 -12.14 -5.62 -4.74
N ILE A 66 -11.69 -4.96 -3.66
CA ILE A 66 -11.17 -5.66 -2.48
C ILE A 66 -12.29 -6.40 -1.75
N LYS A 67 -13.46 -5.79 -1.58
CA LYS A 67 -14.62 -6.44 -0.97
C LYS A 67 -15.01 -7.71 -1.73
N GLN A 68 -14.96 -7.69 -3.06
CA GLN A 68 -15.19 -8.88 -3.87
C GLN A 68 -14.11 -9.95 -3.69
N LYS A 69 -12.83 -9.57 -3.66
CA LYS A 69 -11.72 -10.51 -3.42
C LYS A 69 -11.80 -11.15 -2.04
N LEU A 70 -12.20 -10.37 -1.03
CA LEU A 70 -12.38 -10.81 0.34
C LEU A 70 -13.64 -11.65 0.52
N SER A 71 -14.75 -11.39 -0.18
CA SER A 71 -15.94 -12.23 -0.07
C SER A 71 -15.75 -13.64 -0.63
N CYS A 72 -14.80 -13.81 -1.56
CA CYS A 72 -14.36 -15.12 -2.06
C CYS A 72 -13.41 -15.87 -1.11
N LYS A 73 -13.00 -15.26 0.02
CA LYS A 73 -12.07 -15.85 0.99
C LYS A 73 -12.63 -15.76 2.40
N GLN A 74 -12.25 -16.69 3.25
CA GLN A 74 -12.50 -16.55 4.67
C GLN A 74 -11.48 -15.54 5.23
N ILE A 75 -11.91 -14.44 5.84
CA ILE A 75 -11.00 -13.36 6.30
C ILE A 75 -10.01 -13.91 7.33
N GLU A 76 -10.47 -14.79 8.19
CA GLU A 76 -9.68 -15.51 9.19
C GLU A 76 -8.60 -16.41 8.54
N SER A 77 -8.75 -16.75 7.25
CA SER A 77 -7.73 -17.51 6.53
C SER A 77 -6.55 -16.65 6.04
N LEU A 78 -6.68 -15.32 6.06
CA LEU A 78 -5.66 -14.43 5.52
C LEU A 78 -4.34 -14.51 6.29
N ILE A 79 -4.36 -14.73 7.61
CA ILE A 79 -3.14 -14.92 8.41
C ILE A 79 -2.34 -16.16 8.01
N TYR A 80 -3.01 -17.17 7.45
CA TYR A 80 -2.39 -18.43 7.03
C TYR A 80 -1.89 -18.40 5.58
N LEU A 81 -1.99 -17.26 4.89
CA LEU A 81 -1.41 -17.13 3.56
C LEU A 81 0.10 -17.35 3.61
N PRO A 82 0.68 -17.95 2.56
CA PRO A 82 2.12 -18.21 2.51
C PRO A 82 2.91 -16.89 2.60
N ILE A 83 4.18 -16.97 2.96
CA ILE A 83 5.07 -15.80 2.96
C ILE A 83 5.30 -15.34 1.51
N MET A 84 5.18 -14.03 1.28
CA MET A 84 5.47 -13.38 0.00
C MET A 84 6.95 -13.56 -0.38
N ARG A 85 7.20 -14.04 -1.60
CA ARG A 85 8.58 -14.32 -2.07
C ARG A 85 8.98 -13.52 -3.31
N GLU A 86 8.04 -12.99 -4.09
CA GLU A 86 8.40 -12.18 -5.24
C GLU A 86 9.06 -10.87 -4.79
N LYS A 87 10.35 -10.73 -5.09
CA LYS A 87 11.16 -9.53 -4.76
C LYS A 87 10.50 -8.23 -5.19
N LYS A 88 9.84 -8.24 -6.35
CA LYS A 88 9.14 -7.08 -6.90
C LYS A 88 7.96 -6.66 -6.03
N GLN A 89 7.20 -7.61 -5.50
CA GLN A 89 6.04 -7.31 -4.65
C GLN A 89 6.45 -6.94 -3.24
N LEU A 90 7.49 -7.58 -2.69
CA LEU A 90 8.10 -7.15 -1.43
C LEU A 90 8.62 -5.70 -1.52
N ALA A 91 9.21 -5.32 -2.65
CA ALA A 91 9.62 -3.94 -2.92
C ALA A 91 8.41 -2.99 -2.99
N SER A 92 7.33 -3.37 -3.68
CA SER A 92 6.10 -2.58 -3.77
C SER A 92 5.49 -2.34 -2.39
N MET A 93 5.37 -3.39 -1.56
CA MET A 93 4.81 -3.30 -0.20
C MET A 93 5.55 -2.28 0.65
N ARG A 94 6.89 -2.26 0.58
CA ARG A 94 7.71 -1.28 1.31
C ARG A 94 7.50 0.15 0.86
N ILE A 95 7.45 0.39 -0.45
CA ILE A 95 7.22 1.74 -0.97
C ILE A 95 5.81 2.21 -0.61
N LEU A 96 4.79 1.36 -0.73
CA LEU A 96 3.42 1.65 -0.29
C LEU A 96 3.39 2.03 1.20
N SER A 97 4.03 1.24 2.07
CA SER A 97 4.13 1.54 3.51
C SER A 97 4.82 2.87 3.78
N SER A 98 5.88 3.20 3.03
CA SER A 98 6.62 4.47 3.21
C SER A 98 5.79 5.71 2.86
N LEU A 99 4.73 5.55 2.07
CA LEU A 99 3.84 6.63 1.62
C LEU A 99 2.65 6.86 2.55
N LEU A 100 2.32 5.95 3.46
CA LEU A 100 1.10 6.02 4.28
C LEU A 100 0.96 7.37 5.00
N ASN A 101 2.01 7.83 5.68
CA ASN A 101 1.98 9.12 6.39
C ASN A 101 1.82 10.32 5.44
N ALA A 102 2.52 10.32 4.31
CA ALA A 102 2.41 11.39 3.33
C ALA A 102 1.02 11.44 2.70
N ALA A 103 0.44 10.28 2.38
CA ALA A 103 -0.91 10.18 1.86
C ALA A 103 -1.95 10.64 2.88
N TYR A 104 -1.86 10.19 4.14
CA TYR A 104 -2.78 10.57 5.20
C TYR A 104 -2.84 12.09 5.41
N LEU A 105 -1.69 12.78 5.39
CA LEU A 105 -1.61 14.22 5.64
C LEU A 105 -1.77 15.09 4.39
N GLY A 106 -1.24 14.64 3.24
CA GLY A 106 -1.08 15.47 2.04
C GLY A 106 -2.07 15.17 0.91
N LEU A 107 -2.56 13.93 0.82
CA LEU A 107 -3.52 13.51 -0.21
C LEU A 107 -4.43 12.39 0.32
N PRO A 108 -5.36 12.69 1.26
CA PRO A 108 -6.07 11.67 2.02
C PRO A 108 -6.82 10.65 1.16
N LYS A 109 -7.33 11.06 0.00
CA LYS A 109 -8.00 10.18 -0.97
C LYS A 109 -7.09 9.11 -1.56
N LEU A 110 -5.77 9.26 -1.52
CA LEU A 110 -4.82 8.25 -1.99
C LEU A 110 -4.61 7.14 -0.95
N LEU A 111 -4.80 7.43 0.33
CA LEU A 111 -4.61 6.47 1.42
C LEU A 111 -5.41 5.17 1.24
N PRO A 112 -6.73 5.20 0.98
CA PRO A 112 -7.50 3.97 0.77
C PRO A 112 -6.99 3.17 -0.43
N LEU A 113 -6.55 3.80 -1.52
CA LEU A 113 -5.97 3.07 -2.66
C LEU A 113 -4.63 2.41 -2.32
N ILE A 114 -3.77 3.06 -1.53
CA ILE A 114 -2.51 2.48 -1.07
C ILE A 114 -2.79 1.24 -0.21
N VAL A 115 -3.68 1.37 0.76
CA VAL A 115 -4.03 0.30 1.70
C VAL A 115 -4.71 -0.86 0.96
N ALA A 116 -5.67 -0.57 0.09
CA ALA A 116 -6.30 -1.57 -0.79
C ALA A 116 -5.25 -2.33 -1.61
N LYS A 117 -4.26 -1.63 -2.18
CA LYS A 117 -3.19 -2.29 -2.94
C LYS A 117 -2.31 -3.18 -2.07
N GLN A 118 -2.02 -2.81 -0.83
CA GLN A 118 -1.27 -3.66 0.10
C GLN A 118 -2.05 -4.94 0.45
N VAL A 119 -3.36 -4.82 0.66
CA VAL A 119 -4.25 -5.97 0.87
C VAL A 119 -4.29 -6.88 -0.36
N ASP A 120 -4.45 -6.30 -1.56
CA ASP A 120 -4.46 -7.04 -2.83
C ASP A 120 -3.18 -7.84 -3.05
N LEU A 121 -2.03 -7.19 -2.84
CA LEU A 121 -0.72 -7.85 -2.96
C LEU A 121 -0.58 -8.98 -1.95
N SER A 122 -1.06 -8.79 -0.71
CA SER A 122 -1.01 -9.82 0.33
C SER A 122 -1.90 -11.02 -0.03
N ILE A 123 -3.11 -10.77 -0.53
CA ILE A 123 -4.05 -11.81 -0.98
C ILE A 123 -3.49 -12.60 -2.18
N THR A 124 -2.82 -11.91 -3.10
CA THR A 124 -2.38 -12.49 -4.37
C THR A 124 -1.03 -13.22 -4.24
N TYR A 125 -0.09 -12.66 -3.49
CA TYR A 125 1.30 -13.13 -3.44
C TYR A 125 1.71 -13.67 -2.06
N GLY A 126 0.82 -13.61 -1.08
CA GLY A 126 1.11 -14.03 0.30
C GLY A 126 1.49 -12.86 1.21
N ASN A 127 1.67 -13.15 2.49
CA ASN A 127 1.88 -12.14 3.52
C ASN A 127 3.34 -11.68 3.63
N MET A 128 3.49 -10.43 4.07
CA MET A 128 4.75 -9.80 4.46
C MET A 128 4.60 -9.26 5.90
N ASP A 129 5.70 -8.87 6.55
CA ASP A 129 5.70 -8.28 7.89
C ASP A 129 4.74 -7.08 8.05
N VAL A 130 4.53 -6.31 6.98
CA VAL A 130 3.60 -5.17 6.95
C VAL A 130 2.13 -5.55 6.66
N SER A 131 1.83 -6.78 6.28
CA SER A 131 0.47 -7.21 5.90
C SER A 131 -0.55 -7.08 7.04
N PRO A 132 -0.26 -7.46 8.30
CA PRO A 132 -1.20 -7.26 9.41
C PRO A 132 -1.61 -5.79 9.58
N SER A 133 -0.64 -4.86 9.46
CA SER A 133 -0.93 -3.43 9.50
C SER A 133 -1.80 -2.98 8.32
N ALA A 134 -1.59 -3.52 7.12
CA ALA A 134 -2.44 -3.24 5.97
C ALA A 134 -3.88 -3.71 6.20
N TYR A 135 -4.09 -4.88 6.79
CA TYR A 135 -5.43 -5.37 7.17
C TYR A 135 -6.09 -4.46 8.21
N ALA A 136 -5.37 -4.06 9.25
CA ALA A 136 -5.88 -3.14 10.27
C ALA A 136 -6.22 -1.75 9.71
N ASN A 137 -5.39 -1.22 8.82
CA ASN A 137 -5.67 0.05 8.16
C ASN A 137 -6.90 -0.05 7.26
N HIS A 138 -7.04 -1.16 6.53
CA HIS A 138 -8.20 -1.38 5.68
C HIS A 138 -9.47 -1.53 6.54
N ALA A 139 -9.37 -2.21 7.68
CA ALA A 139 -10.44 -2.29 8.67
C ALA A 139 -10.94 -0.92 9.11
N LEU A 140 -10.00 -0.06 9.51
CA LEU A 140 -10.29 1.27 10.01
C LEU A 140 -10.99 2.14 8.95
N ILE A 141 -10.51 2.07 7.71
CA ILE A 141 -11.09 2.80 6.58
C ILE A 141 -12.53 2.32 6.34
N LEU A 142 -12.76 1.01 6.32
CA LEU A 142 -14.10 0.46 6.14
C LEU A 142 -15.03 0.79 7.32
N CYS A 143 -14.56 0.75 8.57
CA CYS A 143 -15.33 1.13 9.75
C CYS A 143 -15.72 2.62 9.75
N SER A 144 -14.98 3.48 9.04
CA SER A 144 -15.36 4.88 8.86
C SER A 144 -16.54 5.08 7.91
N ASN A 145 -16.89 4.03 7.13
CA ASN A 145 -18.06 3.95 6.27
C ASN A 145 -19.13 3.07 6.93
N VAL A 146 -20.28 3.64 7.32
CA VAL A 146 -21.34 2.96 8.10
C VAL A 146 -21.80 1.63 7.47
N ASP A 147 -21.66 1.47 6.15
CA ASP A 147 -22.09 0.27 5.41
C ASP A 147 -21.10 -0.93 5.46
N ASN A 148 -19.91 -0.79 6.05
CA ASN A 148 -18.86 -1.84 6.04
C ASN A 148 -18.29 -2.22 7.42
N ILE A 149 -19.06 -1.99 8.50
CA ILE A 149 -18.63 -2.23 9.89
C ILE A 149 -18.19 -3.68 10.15
N ASP A 150 -18.91 -4.69 9.64
CA ASP A 150 -18.59 -6.11 9.89
C ASP A 150 -17.26 -6.55 9.26
N LEU A 151 -17.00 -6.07 8.04
CA LEU A 151 -15.74 -6.33 7.34
C LEU A 151 -14.58 -5.63 8.06
N GLY A 152 -14.82 -4.41 8.55
CA GLY A 152 -13.84 -3.70 9.35
C GLY A 152 -13.53 -4.41 10.68
N TYR A 153 -14.56 -4.87 11.40
CA TYR A 153 -14.37 -5.62 12.63
C TYR A 153 -13.51 -6.89 12.45
N SER A 154 -13.78 -7.65 11.39
CA SER A 154 -13.06 -8.91 11.10
C SER A 154 -11.57 -8.68 10.78
N LEU A 155 -11.27 -7.66 9.96
CA LEU A 155 -9.90 -7.29 9.62
C LEU A 155 -9.14 -6.68 10.82
N GLY A 156 -9.84 -5.99 11.72
CA GLY A 156 -9.26 -5.44 12.94
C GLY A 156 -8.81 -6.52 13.93
N ASN A 157 -9.64 -7.56 14.13
CA ASN A 157 -9.27 -8.71 14.96
C ASN A 157 -8.06 -9.46 14.39
N LEU A 158 -8.03 -9.65 13.07
CA LEU A 158 -6.93 -10.34 12.39
C LEU A 158 -5.56 -9.68 12.63
N ALA A 159 -5.52 -8.36 12.82
CA ALA A 159 -4.27 -7.63 13.04
C ALA A 159 -3.70 -7.79 14.47
N LEU A 160 -4.49 -8.34 15.40
CA LEU A 160 -4.10 -8.55 16.79
C LEU A 160 -3.54 -9.97 17.05
N ASP A 161 -3.74 -10.88 16.10
CA ASP A 161 -3.23 -12.27 16.12
C ASP A 161 -1.85 -12.38 15.46
#